data_AF-A0A485LJ07-F1
#
_entry.id   AF-A0A485LJ07-F1
#
_cell.length_a   1.000
_cell.length_b   1.000
_cell.length_c   1.000
_cell.angle_alpha   90.00
_cell.angle_beta   90.00
_cell.angle_gamma   90.00
#
_symmetry.space_group_name_H-M   'P 1'
#
loop_
_entity.id
_entity.type
_entity.pdbx_description
1 polymer ?
#
loop_
_entity_poly.entity_id
_entity_poly.type
_entity_poly.pdbx_seq_one_letter_code
_entity_poly.pdbx_strand_id
1 'polypeptide(L)'
;MKPTLKLAARSVAHAMLFATDLLTDVAAARWPTVLAHVTAHPELAGYIDVHGLTLLHYLCMHPLVPVDTVAAYVRIAPHALDALDHAKRLFTVAKCSPDVRAYLAALGYPKSVRRPPELPPRWQEAAECSLCHASFNVIKRRHHCRQCGNSVCGRHARRKAKLAAYGLAKEHRVCDLCFQTGPAVSYRPSMLHAPDNQRDHEE
;
A
#
# COMPACT_ATOMS: atom_id res chain seq x y z
N MET A 1 24.53 40.14 -8.46
CA MET A 1 24.98 40.13 -7.05
C MET A 1 24.28 39.00 -6.32
N LYS A 2 24.99 37.95 -5.90
CA LYS A 2 24.41 36.80 -5.16
C LYS A 2 24.57 37.08 -3.66
N PRO A 3 23.50 37.10 -2.84
CA PRO A 3 23.65 37.24 -1.41
C PRO A 3 24.16 35.92 -0.79
N THR A 4 25.29 36.06 -0.12
CA THR A 4 26.01 35.19 0.82
C THR A 4 25.37 33.87 1.30
N LEU A 5 26.04 32.78 0.94
CA LEU A 5 25.89 31.39 1.41
C LEU A 5 26.44 31.16 2.85
N LYS A 6 26.19 32.07 3.80
CA LYS A 6 26.73 31.97 5.18
C LYS A 6 25.69 31.66 6.25
N LEU A 7 24.39 31.75 5.94
CA LEU A 7 23.32 31.45 6.92
C LEU A 7 23.02 29.94 7.05
N ALA A 8 23.31 29.14 6.02
CA ALA A 8 23.05 27.69 6.03
C ALA A 8 23.99 26.90 6.95
N ALA A 9 25.27 27.26 7.04
CA ALA A 9 26.26 26.47 7.80
C ALA A 9 26.06 26.51 9.32
N ARG A 10 25.62 27.65 9.89
CA ARG A 10 25.29 27.78 11.33
C ARG A 10 24.01 27.02 11.69
N SER A 11 23.07 26.91 10.75
CA SER A 11 21.84 26.11 10.89
C SER A 11 22.14 24.61 10.87
N VAL A 12 23.10 24.16 10.06
CA VAL A 12 23.47 22.74 9.96
C VAL A 12 24.22 22.25 11.21
N ALA A 13 25.16 23.05 11.74
CA ALA A 13 25.89 22.68 12.96
C ALA A 13 25.00 22.63 14.22
N HIS A 14 24.04 23.55 14.35
CA HIS A 14 23.02 23.49 15.40
C HIS A 14 22.10 22.28 15.23
N ALA A 15 21.59 22.03 14.01
CA ALA A 15 20.75 20.87 13.73
C ALA A 15 21.44 19.53 14.06
N MET A 16 22.76 19.43 13.86
CA MET A 16 23.55 18.25 14.21
C MET A 16 23.65 18.02 15.72
N LEU A 17 23.86 19.07 16.52
CA LEU A 17 23.90 18.98 17.99
C LEU A 17 22.52 18.66 18.58
N PHE A 18 21.46 19.28 18.05
CA PHE A 18 20.10 19.00 18.48
C PHE A 18 19.65 17.59 18.10
N ALA A 19 20.07 17.07 16.93
CA ALA A 19 19.78 15.70 16.53
C ALA A 19 20.46 14.68 17.46
N THR A 20 21.67 14.93 17.95
CA THR A 20 22.34 14.01 18.90
C THR A 20 21.65 13.97 20.27
N ASP A 21 21.20 15.11 20.78
CA ASP A 21 20.48 15.17 22.05
C ASP A 21 19.11 14.47 21.94
N LEU A 22 18.42 14.68 20.82
CA LEU A 22 17.11 14.09 20.56
C LEU A 22 17.18 12.56 20.40
N LEU A 23 18.22 12.03 19.75
CA LEU A 23 18.43 10.58 19.68
C LEU A 23 18.81 9.98 21.04
N THR A 24 19.52 10.72 21.88
CA THR A 24 19.80 10.32 23.27
C THR A 24 18.51 10.28 24.09
N ASP A 25 17.61 11.25 23.90
CA ASP A 25 16.28 11.25 24.52
C ASP A 25 15.44 10.06 24.06
N VAL A 26 15.47 9.73 22.76
CA VAL A 26 14.79 8.53 22.23
C VAL A 26 15.35 7.26 22.85
N ALA A 27 16.68 7.10 22.88
CA ALA A 27 17.33 5.92 23.47
C ALA A 27 17.04 5.76 24.97
N ALA A 28 16.86 6.88 25.67
CA ALA A 28 16.50 6.91 27.09
C ALA A 28 14.99 6.92 27.35
N ALA A 29 14.16 6.72 26.31
CA ALA A 29 12.70 6.73 26.40
C ALA A 29 12.08 8.01 27.02
N ARG A 30 12.72 9.17 26.81
CA ARG A 30 12.26 10.48 27.32
C ARG A 30 11.22 11.12 26.39
N TRP A 31 10.09 10.45 26.17
CA TRP A 31 9.06 10.85 25.21
C TRP A 31 8.53 12.28 25.36
N PRO A 32 8.24 12.79 26.58
CA PRO A 32 7.79 14.16 26.74
C PRO A 32 8.82 15.18 26.24
N THR A 33 10.11 14.93 26.49
CA THR A 33 11.21 15.78 26.02
C THR A 33 11.31 15.73 24.51
N VAL A 34 11.24 14.53 23.91
CA VAL A 34 11.25 14.37 22.45
C VAL A 34 10.11 15.15 21.80
N LEU A 35 8.88 15.02 22.33
CA LEU A 35 7.71 15.71 21.79
C LEU A 35 7.80 17.22 21.98
N ALA A 36 8.26 17.70 23.14
CA ALA A 36 8.47 19.12 23.39
C ALA A 36 9.49 19.71 22.41
N HIS A 37 10.58 18.99 22.15
CA HIS A 37 11.62 19.42 21.23
C HIS A 37 11.12 19.50 19.78
N VAL A 38 10.42 18.46 19.31
CA VAL A 38 9.84 18.44 17.95
C VAL A 38 8.73 19.48 17.79
N THR A 39 7.98 19.76 18.86
CA THR A 39 6.98 20.84 18.87
C THR A 39 7.63 22.21 18.69
N ALA A 40 8.76 22.44 19.36
CA ALA A 40 9.53 23.68 19.21
C ALA A 40 10.25 23.79 17.86
N HIS A 41 10.64 22.65 17.28
CA HIS A 41 11.48 22.54 16.09
C HIS A 41 10.93 21.52 15.08
N PRO A 42 9.77 21.80 14.45
CA PRO A 42 9.12 20.85 13.54
C PRO A 42 9.94 20.53 12.29
N GLU A 43 10.89 21.40 11.90
CA GLU A 43 11.82 21.18 10.79
C GLU A 43 12.74 19.96 11.01
N LEU A 44 13.00 19.58 12.27
CA LEU A 44 13.81 18.41 12.60
C LEU A 44 13.12 17.10 12.19
N ALA A 45 11.81 17.10 11.99
CA ALA A 45 11.07 15.90 11.63
C ALA A 45 11.41 15.40 10.20
N GLY A 46 11.81 16.31 9.32
CA GLY A 46 12.32 16.00 7.98
C GLY A 46 13.83 15.79 7.91
N TYR A 47 14.55 16.02 9.01
CA TYR A 47 16.00 15.86 9.05
C TYR A 47 16.38 14.38 8.85
N ILE A 48 17.31 14.15 7.94
CA ILE A 48 17.88 12.84 7.63
C ILE A 48 19.32 12.84 8.13
N ASP A 49 19.66 11.92 9.02
CA ASP A 49 21.00 11.79 9.55
C ASP A 49 21.98 11.12 8.56
N VAL A 50 23.21 10.91 9.02
CA VAL A 50 24.27 10.24 8.26
C VAL A 50 23.96 8.78 7.93
N HIS A 51 23.03 8.15 8.65
CA HIS A 51 22.56 6.78 8.41
C HIS A 51 21.36 6.74 7.46
N GLY A 52 20.88 7.89 6.99
CA GLY A 52 19.73 7.97 6.12
C GLY A 52 18.41 7.77 6.87
N LEU A 53 18.37 8.00 8.18
CA LEU A 53 17.20 7.83 9.04
C LEU A 53 16.69 9.19 9.53
N THR A 54 15.37 9.29 9.71
CA THR A 54 14.74 10.45 10.37
C THR A 54 14.37 10.09 11.80
N LEU A 55 14.02 11.07 12.63
CA LEU A 55 13.59 10.80 14.01
C LEU A 55 12.42 9.80 14.09
N LEU A 56 11.46 9.88 13.16
CA LEU A 56 10.34 8.95 13.10
C LEU A 56 10.81 7.49 12.96
N HIS A 57 11.91 7.23 12.25
CA HIS A 57 12.48 5.89 12.13
C HIS A 57 13.02 5.38 13.47
N TYR A 58 13.70 6.23 14.23
CA TYR A 58 14.22 5.89 15.54
C TYR A 58 13.10 5.65 16.56
N LEU A 59 12.07 6.51 16.56
CA LEU A 59 10.86 6.30 17.35
C LEU A 59 10.23 4.94 17.01
N CYS A 60 9.99 4.69 15.71
CA CYS A 60 9.43 3.45 15.21
C CYS A 60 10.20 2.21 15.69
N MET A 61 11.54 2.22 15.61
CA MET A 61 12.38 1.08 16.01
C MET A 61 12.53 0.90 17.52
N HIS A 62 12.10 1.86 18.34
CA HIS A 62 12.30 1.79 19.78
C HIS A 62 11.32 0.80 20.43
N PRO A 63 11.80 -0.19 21.20
CA PRO A 63 10.95 -1.27 21.72
C PRO A 63 9.88 -0.80 22.71
N LEU A 64 10.11 0.33 23.38
CA LEU A 64 9.23 0.88 24.41
C LEU A 64 8.47 2.14 23.97
N VAL A 65 8.48 2.51 22.68
CA VAL A 65 7.74 3.70 22.25
C VAL A 65 6.22 3.46 22.40
N PRO A 66 5.48 4.31 23.12
CA PRO A 66 4.03 4.26 23.12
C PRO A 66 3.49 4.68 21.75
N VAL A 67 2.43 4.02 21.28
CA VAL A 67 1.75 4.41 20.04
C VAL A 67 1.27 5.86 20.09
N ASP A 68 0.85 6.34 21.26
CA ASP A 68 0.42 7.73 21.49
C ASP A 68 1.54 8.75 21.28
N THR A 69 2.79 8.39 21.60
CA THR A 69 3.96 9.24 21.31
C THR A 69 4.16 9.37 19.81
N VAL A 70 4.07 8.27 19.07
CA VAL A 70 4.16 8.30 17.60
C VAL A 70 2.97 9.08 17.02
N ALA A 71 1.77 8.91 17.56
CA ALA A 71 0.60 9.64 17.12
C ALA A 71 0.71 11.15 17.38
N ALA A 72 1.21 11.55 18.55
CA ALA A 72 1.50 12.95 18.87
C ALA A 72 2.56 13.54 17.93
N TYR A 73 3.66 12.82 17.72
CA TYR A 73 4.70 13.23 16.79
C TYR A 73 4.16 13.43 15.37
N VAL A 74 3.38 12.47 14.86
CA VAL A 74 2.77 12.53 13.51
C VAL A 74 1.78 13.69 13.40
N ARG A 75 1.06 14.05 14.47
CA ARG A 75 0.20 15.24 14.49
C ARG A 75 0.99 16.54 14.40
N ILE A 76 2.17 16.61 15.04
CA ILE A 76 3.06 17.77 14.97
C ILE A 76 3.71 17.88 13.59
N ALA A 77 4.16 16.75 13.04
CA ALA A 77 4.93 16.70 11.80
C ALA A 77 4.43 15.61 10.83
N PRO A 78 3.27 15.82 10.17
CA PRO A 78 2.69 14.82 9.27
C PRO A 78 3.57 14.52 8.05
N HIS A 79 4.35 15.52 7.59
CA HIS A 79 5.31 15.38 6.50
C HIS A 79 6.41 14.33 6.79
N ALA A 80 6.68 14.01 8.06
CA ALA A 80 7.65 12.98 8.42
C ALA A 80 7.22 11.57 7.95
N LEU A 81 5.93 11.34 7.73
CA LEU A 81 5.42 10.08 7.19
C LEU A 81 5.91 9.82 5.76
N ASP A 82 6.16 10.85 4.96
CA ASP A 82 6.69 10.67 3.61
C ASP A 82 8.13 10.11 3.64
N ALA A 83 8.84 10.28 4.75
CA ALA A 83 10.15 9.65 4.95
C ALA A 83 10.05 8.13 5.12
N LEU A 84 8.90 7.59 5.56
CA LEU A 84 8.62 6.15 5.66
C LEU A 84 8.28 5.52 4.30
N ASP A 85 7.94 6.35 3.31
CA ASP A 85 7.48 5.91 1.99
C ASP A 85 8.61 5.61 1.01
N HIS A 86 9.86 5.88 1.40
CA HIS A 86 11.00 5.57 0.56
C HIS A 86 11.21 4.05 0.53
N ALA A 87 11.18 3.44 -0.67
CA ALA A 87 11.29 1.98 -0.86
C ALA A 87 12.47 1.31 -0.13
N LYS A 88 13.55 2.04 0.17
CA LYS A 88 14.72 1.56 0.95
C LYS A 88 14.48 1.53 2.47
N ARG A 89 13.43 2.17 2.98
CA ARG A 89 13.09 2.35 4.41
C ARG A 89 11.90 1.51 4.87
N LEU A 90 11.34 0.68 3.97
CA LEU A 90 10.30 -0.32 4.27
C LEU A 90 10.75 -1.32 5.35
N PHE A 91 12.06 -1.60 5.42
CA PHE A 91 12.64 -2.43 6.46
C PHE A 91 12.46 -1.84 7.87
N THR A 92 12.37 -0.52 7.97
CA THR A 92 12.21 0.17 9.26
C THR A 92 10.77 0.11 9.75
N VAL A 93 9.78 0.17 8.85
CA VAL A 93 8.37 -0.06 9.21
C VAL A 93 8.16 -1.51 9.68
N ALA A 94 8.87 -2.47 9.09
CA ALA A 94 8.84 -3.86 9.55
C ALA A 94 9.37 -4.02 11.00
N LYS A 95 10.26 -3.13 11.45
CA LYS A 95 10.80 -3.09 12.82
C LYS A 95 9.94 -2.34 13.83
N CYS A 96 8.88 -1.65 13.39
CA CYS A 96 7.94 -0.99 14.31
C CYS A 96 7.30 -2.00 15.27
N SER A 97 6.92 -1.57 16.47
CA SER A 97 6.05 -2.38 17.33
C SER A 97 4.70 -2.67 16.64
N PRO A 98 3.99 -3.76 17.00
CA PRO A 98 2.68 -4.09 16.42
C PRO A 98 1.68 -2.93 16.47
N ASP A 99 1.62 -2.21 17.58
CA ASP A 99 0.70 -1.10 17.78
C ASP A 99 1.03 0.10 16.87
N VAL A 100 2.32 0.44 16.76
CA VAL A 100 2.77 1.49 15.83
C VAL A 100 2.52 1.09 14.38
N ARG A 101 2.70 -0.18 14.00
CA ARG A 101 2.35 -0.66 12.66
C ARG A 101 0.86 -0.54 12.39
N ALA A 102 0.02 -0.92 13.34
CA ALA A 102 -1.44 -0.81 13.21
C ALA A 102 -1.87 0.65 13.04
N TYR A 103 -1.30 1.56 13.85
CA TYR A 103 -1.53 2.99 13.73
C TYR A 103 -1.12 3.54 12.36
N LEU A 104 0.11 3.27 11.89
CA LEU A 104 0.58 3.73 10.59
C LEU A 104 -0.24 3.15 9.43
N ALA A 105 -0.65 1.88 9.53
CA ALA A 105 -1.52 1.24 8.54
C ALA A 105 -2.91 1.89 8.48
N ALA A 106 -3.48 2.28 9.63
CA ALA A 106 -4.74 3.02 9.68
C ALA A 106 -4.64 4.40 9.00
N LEU A 107 -3.44 4.99 8.93
CA LEU A 107 -3.15 6.21 8.17
C LEU A 107 -2.84 5.96 6.68
N GLY A 108 -2.83 4.71 6.23
CA GLY A 108 -2.51 4.34 4.84
C GLY A 108 -1.02 4.32 4.53
N TYR A 109 -0.15 4.16 5.54
CA TYR A 109 1.30 4.12 5.37
C TYR A 109 1.91 2.71 5.55
N PRO A 110 3.02 2.42 4.84
CA PRO A 110 3.59 3.23 3.76
C PRO A 110 2.69 3.21 2.50
N LYS A 111 2.58 4.34 1.81
CA LYS A 111 1.79 4.48 0.57
C LYS A 111 2.36 3.59 -0.54
N SER A 112 3.67 3.36 -0.50
CA SER A 112 4.46 2.66 -1.52
C SER A 112 4.64 1.17 -1.27
N VAL A 113 4.10 0.60 -0.19
CA VAL A 113 3.91 -0.87 -0.15
C VAL A 113 2.84 -1.17 -1.18
N ARG A 114 3.31 -1.29 -2.43
CA ARG A 114 2.62 -2.05 -3.43
C ARG A 114 2.40 -3.40 -2.77
N ARG A 115 1.14 -3.73 -2.47
CA ARG A 115 0.77 -5.13 -2.22
C ARG A 115 1.50 -5.93 -3.30
N PRO A 116 2.23 -7.01 -2.94
CA PRO A 116 2.83 -7.88 -3.94
C PRO A 116 1.78 -8.12 -5.02
N PRO A 117 2.10 -7.93 -6.30
CA PRO A 117 1.10 -8.03 -7.34
C PRO A 117 0.35 -9.33 -7.15
N GLU A 118 -0.99 -9.23 -7.05
CA GLU A 118 -1.79 -10.42 -6.84
C GLU A 118 -1.52 -11.38 -8.01
N LEU A 119 -1.45 -12.68 -7.74
CA LEU A 119 -1.33 -13.62 -8.83
C LEU A 119 -2.60 -13.52 -9.69
N PRO A 120 -2.48 -13.51 -11.03
CA PRO A 120 -3.66 -13.59 -11.88
C PRO A 120 -4.53 -14.79 -11.48
N PRO A 121 -5.86 -14.68 -11.54
CA PRO A 121 -6.74 -15.79 -11.21
C PRO A 121 -6.46 -16.99 -12.12
N ARG A 122 -6.66 -18.19 -11.56
CA ARG A 122 -6.55 -19.43 -12.33
C ARG A 122 -7.56 -19.40 -13.47
N TRP A 123 -7.14 -19.87 -14.64
CA TRP A 123 -8.06 -20.06 -15.75
C TRP A 123 -9.05 -21.17 -15.42
N GLN A 124 -10.33 -20.87 -15.67
CA GLN A 124 -11.40 -21.82 -15.54
C GLN A 124 -11.57 -22.58 -16.86
N GLU A 125 -12.05 -23.82 -16.80
CA GLU A 125 -12.30 -24.64 -17.98
C GLU A 125 -13.80 -24.87 -18.22
N ALA A 126 -14.60 -23.81 -18.10
CA ALA A 126 -16.04 -23.92 -18.31
C ALA A 126 -16.39 -24.43 -19.72
N ALA A 127 -17.49 -25.19 -19.83
CA ALA A 127 -18.00 -25.72 -21.09
C ALA A 127 -18.59 -24.65 -22.01
N GLU A 128 -18.91 -23.46 -21.47
CA GLU A 128 -19.59 -22.38 -22.19
C GLU A 128 -18.98 -21.02 -21.93
N CYS A 129 -19.26 -20.07 -22.82
CA CYS A 129 -18.81 -18.69 -22.67
C CYS A 129 -19.51 -18.02 -21.48
N SER A 130 -18.74 -17.42 -20.57
CA SER A 130 -19.28 -16.75 -19.37
C SER A 130 -20.10 -15.48 -19.63
N LEU A 131 -20.16 -15.00 -20.87
CA LEU A 131 -20.93 -13.79 -21.23
C LEU A 131 -22.15 -14.08 -22.09
N CYS A 132 -22.13 -15.13 -22.91
CA CYS A 132 -23.24 -15.44 -23.82
C CYS A 132 -23.70 -16.89 -23.79
N HIS A 133 -23.18 -17.68 -22.84
CA HIS A 133 -23.56 -19.08 -22.60
C HIS A 133 -23.46 -19.99 -23.83
N ALA A 134 -22.69 -19.57 -24.83
CA ALA A 134 -22.47 -20.36 -26.01
C ALA A 134 -21.48 -21.48 -25.69
N SER A 135 -21.91 -22.74 -25.88
CA SER A 135 -21.07 -23.90 -25.62
C SER A 135 -19.86 -23.93 -26.57
N PHE A 136 -18.70 -24.27 -26.00
CA PHE A 136 -17.45 -24.43 -26.74
C PHE A 136 -17.42 -25.76 -27.48
N ASN A 137 -16.76 -25.77 -28.63
CA ASN A 137 -16.54 -26.95 -29.44
C ASN A 137 -15.32 -26.75 -30.34
N VAL A 138 -15.09 -27.67 -31.29
CA VAL A 138 -13.94 -27.64 -32.20
C VAL A 138 -13.88 -26.36 -33.05
N ILE A 139 -15.03 -25.75 -33.34
CA ILE A 139 -15.12 -24.51 -34.12
C ILE A 139 -15.09 -23.29 -33.18
N LYS A 140 -15.89 -23.32 -32.11
CA LYS A 140 -15.96 -22.27 -31.10
C LYS A 140 -14.97 -22.55 -29.98
N ARG A 141 -13.72 -22.14 -30.22
CA ARG A 141 -12.62 -22.31 -29.28
C ARG A 141 -12.81 -21.47 -28.00
N ARG A 142 -12.28 -22.00 -26.90
CA ARG A 142 -12.23 -21.35 -25.58
C ARG A 142 -11.06 -20.38 -25.50
N HIS A 143 -11.28 -19.22 -24.90
CA HIS A 143 -10.24 -18.27 -24.50
C HIS A 143 -10.43 -17.90 -23.04
N HIS A 144 -9.38 -17.39 -22.40
CA HIS A 144 -9.44 -16.98 -21.00
C HIS A 144 -9.23 -15.49 -20.84
N CYS A 145 -10.05 -14.87 -19.98
CA CYS A 145 -9.81 -13.50 -19.53
C CYS A 145 -8.65 -13.52 -18.52
N ARG A 146 -7.58 -12.76 -18.76
CA ARG A 146 -6.46 -12.68 -17.83
C ARG A 146 -6.77 -11.87 -16.57
N GLN A 147 -7.86 -11.09 -16.58
CA GLN A 147 -8.34 -10.34 -15.43
C GLN A 147 -9.17 -11.18 -14.45
N CYS A 148 -10.11 -12.00 -14.92
CA CYS A 148 -11.03 -12.75 -14.04
C CYS A 148 -10.89 -14.28 -14.12
N GLY A 149 -10.15 -14.81 -15.09
CA GLY A 149 -9.94 -16.25 -15.27
C GLY A 149 -11.05 -16.99 -16.04
N ASN A 150 -12.21 -16.37 -16.26
CA ASN A 150 -13.36 -17.00 -16.92
C ASN A 150 -13.08 -17.40 -18.39
N SER A 151 -13.73 -18.48 -18.81
CA SER A 151 -13.81 -18.93 -20.20
C SER A 151 -14.74 -18.05 -21.04
N VAL A 152 -14.23 -17.52 -22.15
CA VAL A 152 -14.99 -16.69 -23.10
C VAL A 152 -14.74 -17.10 -24.54
N CYS A 153 -15.70 -16.87 -25.42
CA CYS A 153 -15.57 -17.14 -26.86
C CYS A 153 -14.82 -16.01 -27.57
N GLY A 154 -14.36 -16.26 -28.81
CA GLY A 154 -13.55 -15.29 -29.56
C GLY A 154 -14.23 -13.95 -29.81
N ARG A 155 -15.57 -13.89 -29.78
CA ARG A 155 -16.32 -12.62 -29.83
C ARG A 155 -16.11 -11.77 -28.58
N HIS A 156 -16.18 -12.39 -27.42
CA HIS A 156 -16.09 -11.75 -26.10
C HIS A 156 -14.66 -11.63 -25.56
N ALA A 157 -13.66 -11.91 -26.39
CA ALA A 157 -12.26 -11.95 -26.00
C ALA A 157 -11.37 -11.07 -26.90
N ARG A 158 -11.95 -10.06 -27.56
CA ARG A 158 -11.27 -9.19 -28.53
C ARG A 158 -10.50 -8.04 -27.88
N ARG A 159 -10.83 -7.72 -26.63
CA ARG A 159 -10.23 -6.62 -25.88
C ARG A 159 -8.91 -7.02 -25.23
N LYS A 160 -8.05 -6.03 -25.02
CA LYS A 160 -6.82 -6.15 -24.26
C LYS A 160 -6.68 -4.98 -23.29
N ALA A 161 -6.06 -5.22 -22.14
CA ALA A 161 -5.80 -4.21 -21.12
C ALA A 161 -4.48 -4.50 -20.38
N LYS A 162 -3.84 -3.47 -19.83
CA LYS A 162 -2.71 -3.62 -18.90
C LYS A 162 -3.23 -4.03 -17.52
N LEU A 163 -2.62 -5.04 -16.90
CA LEU A 163 -3.08 -5.59 -15.62
C LEU A 163 -2.05 -5.31 -14.52
N ALA A 164 -1.91 -4.02 -14.17
CA ALA A 164 -0.91 -3.55 -13.21
C ALA A 164 -1.07 -4.17 -11.81
N ALA A 165 -2.30 -4.46 -11.40
CA ALA A 165 -2.60 -5.15 -10.14
C ALA A 165 -1.95 -6.53 -10.03
N TYR A 166 -1.67 -7.18 -11.17
CA TYR A 166 -0.98 -8.46 -11.27
C TYR A 166 0.48 -8.35 -11.71
N GLY A 167 1.03 -7.13 -11.74
CA GLY A 167 2.41 -6.89 -12.15
C GLY A 167 2.63 -7.08 -13.65
N LEU A 168 1.55 -7.13 -14.45
CA LEU A 168 1.61 -7.35 -15.88
C LEU A 168 1.56 -6.00 -16.62
N ALA A 169 2.72 -5.51 -17.02
CA ALA A 169 2.87 -4.21 -17.68
C ALA A 169 2.44 -4.21 -19.16
N LYS A 170 2.46 -5.38 -19.82
CA LYS A 170 2.01 -5.55 -21.20
C LYS A 170 0.49 -5.70 -21.25
N GLU A 171 -0.10 -5.44 -22.41
CA GLU A 171 -1.52 -5.67 -22.60
C GLU A 171 -1.84 -7.16 -22.75
N HIS A 172 -2.84 -7.62 -22.00
CA HIS A 172 -3.29 -9.01 -22.02
C HIS A 172 -4.77 -9.09 -22.38
N ARG A 173 -5.19 -10.24 -22.93
CA ARG A 173 -6.57 -10.51 -23.31
C ARG A 173 -7.49 -10.40 -22.09
N VAL A 174 -8.55 -9.62 -22.23
CA VAL A 174 -9.62 -9.50 -21.23
C VAL A 174 -10.97 -9.72 -21.90
N CYS A 175 -11.97 -10.13 -21.12
CA CYS A 175 -13.33 -10.18 -21.63
C CYS A 175 -13.92 -8.77 -21.74
N ASP A 176 -14.98 -8.63 -22.54
CA ASP A 176 -15.62 -7.33 -22.76
C ASP A 176 -16.10 -6.68 -21.47
N LEU A 177 -16.61 -7.49 -20.52
CA LEU A 177 -17.02 -7.02 -19.20
C LEU A 177 -15.84 -6.42 -18.41
N CYS A 178 -14.74 -7.15 -18.26
CA CYS A 178 -13.54 -6.65 -17.56
C CYS A 178 -12.89 -5.45 -18.26
N PHE A 179 -13.05 -5.32 -19.58
CA PHE A 179 -12.57 -4.15 -20.31
C PHE A 179 -13.38 -2.89 -19.96
N GLN A 180 -14.70 -3.03 -19.74
CA GLN A 180 -15.59 -1.91 -19.38
C GLN A 180 -15.46 -1.53 -17.91
N THR A 181 -15.41 -2.51 -17.00
CA THR A 181 -15.39 -2.26 -15.56
C THR A 181 -14.00 -1.93 -15.02
N GLY A 182 -12.94 -2.14 -15.82
CA GLY A 182 -11.56 -1.91 -15.41
C GLY A 182 -11.09 -2.92 -14.36
N PRO A 183 -9.98 -2.64 -13.66
CA PRO A 183 -9.57 -3.43 -12.51
C PRO A 183 -10.60 -3.26 -11.39
N ALA A 184 -11.63 -4.10 -11.38
CA ALA A 184 -12.53 -4.21 -10.26
C ALA A 184 -11.73 -4.62 -9.02
N VAL A 185 -11.74 -3.76 -8.00
CA VAL A 185 -11.40 -4.13 -6.62
C VAL A 185 -12.22 -5.37 -6.29
N SER A 186 -11.55 -6.52 -6.19
CA SER A 186 -12.04 -7.80 -5.67
C SER A 186 -13.58 -7.97 -5.71
N TYR A 187 -14.16 -8.22 -6.89
CA TYR A 187 -15.50 -8.82 -6.93
C TYR A 187 -15.35 -10.25 -6.37
N ARG A 188 -15.72 -10.43 -5.10
CA ARG A 188 -15.94 -11.75 -4.51
C ARG A 188 -17.24 -12.29 -5.12
N PRO A 189 -17.23 -13.38 -5.89
CA PRO A 189 -18.46 -14.04 -6.26
C PRO A 189 -18.89 -14.91 -5.06
N SER A 190 -19.66 -14.34 -4.14
CA SER A 190 -20.64 -15.15 -3.40
C SER A 190 -21.95 -14.39 -3.33
N MET A 191 -23.02 -15.13 -3.60
CA MET A 191 -24.42 -14.69 -3.62
C MET A 191 -24.84 -13.91 -4.87
N LEU A 192 -25.41 -14.63 -5.84
CA LEU A 192 -26.71 -14.35 -6.43
C LEU A 192 -27.11 -15.59 -7.26
N HIS A 193 -28.10 -16.30 -6.71
CA HIS A 193 -28.95 -17.34 -7.32
C HIS A 193 -28.37 -18.74 -7.54
N ALA A 194 -28.39 -19.55 -6.48
CA ALA A 194 -28.95 -20.89 -6.62
C ALA A 194 -30.48 -20.74 -6.57
N PRO A 195 -31.28 -21.36 -7.45
CA PRO A 195 -32.71 -21.50 -7.20
C PRO A 195 -32.87 -22.43 -6.00
N ASP A 196 -33.45 -21.87 -4.95
CA ASP A 196 -33.91 -22.56 -3.74
C ASP A 196 -35.03 -23.52 -4.17
N ASN A 197 -34.70 -24.80 -4.35
CA ASN A 197 -35.69 -25.84 -4.54
C ASN A 197 -35.98 -26.45 -3.18
N GLN A 198 -36.92 -25.87 -2.44
CA GLN A 198 -37.66 -26.62 -1.45
C GLN A 198 -38.96 -25.95 -1.00
N ARG A 199 -39.92 -26.86 -0.83
CA ARG A 199 -41.25 -26.79 -0.22
C ARG A 199 -42.39 -26.52 -1.19
N ASP A 200 -43.53 -27.19 -1.11
CA ASP A 200 -44.07 -28.39 -0.44
C ASP A 200 -45.53 -28.40 -0.97
N HIS A 201 -46.15 -29.58 -1.13
CA HIS A 201 -47.60 -29.88 -1.07
C HIS A 201 -47.76 -31.27 -1.75
N GLU A 202 -47.96 -32.37 -1.01
CA GLU A 202 -49.28 -32.79 -0.48
C GLU A 202 -50.37 -32.72 -1.56
N GLU A 203 -50.49 -33.75 -2.40
CA GLU A 203 -51.50 -34.83 -2.38
C GLU A 203 -51.28 -35.76 -3.59
#